data_AF-A0A445N4B4-F1
#
_entry.id   AF-A0A445N4B4-F1
#
_cell.length_a   1.000
_cell.length_b   1.000
_cell.length_c   1.000
_cell.angle_alpha   90.00
_cell.angle_beta   90.00
_cell.angle_gamma   90.00
#
_symmetry.space_group_name_H-M   'P 1'
#
loop_
_entity.id
_entity.type
_entity.pdbx_description
1 polymer ?
#
loop_
_entity_poly.entity_id
_entity_poly.type
_entity_poly.pdbx_seq_one_letter_code
_entity_poly.pdbx_strand_id
1 'polypeptide(L)'
;MKIQKGLNEIDIRIVNSPEMFYEAMKVRHRVYIDDIKWLTEETLIDKWDDVCVHFIAYKQGEPVATRRLNEQPSGFEIEQYMVVSI
;
A
#
# COMPACT_ATOMS: atom_id res chain seq x y z
N MET A 1 -4.81 24.49 6.19
CA MET A 1 -4.67 23.19 5.50
C MET A 1 -4.54 23.46 4.00
N LYS A 2 -3.36 23.26 3.40
CA LYS A 2 -3.21 23.33 1.94
C LYS A 2 -3.57 21.96 1.40
N ILE A 3 -4.79 21.78 0.89
CA ILE A 3 -5.14 20.55 0.17
C ILE A 3 -4.31 20.55 -1.11
N GLN A 4 -3.42 19.56 -1.27
CA GLN A 4 -2.62 19.42 -2.47
C GLN A 4 -3.55 19.13 -3.66
N LYS A 5 -3.30 19.80 -4.81
CA LYS A 5 -4.01 19.50 -6.06
C LYS A 5 -3.77 18.02 -6.42
N GLY A 6 -4.84 17.30 -6.75
CA GLY A 6 -4.79 15.89 -7.20
C GLY A 6 -5.30 14.86 -6.19
N LEU A 7 -5.45 15.19 -4.89
CA LEU A 7 -6.00 14.25 -3.90
C LEU A 7 -7.48 13.90 -4.15
N ASN A 8 -8.24 14.81 -4.76
CA ASN A 8 -9.65 14.58 -5.09
C ASN A 8 -9.84 13.51 -6.19
N GLU A 9 -8.77 13.11 -6.88
CA GLU A 9 -8.79 12.07 -7.91
C GLU A 9 -8.35 10.70 -7.39
N ILE A 10 -8.04 10.61 -6.09
CA ILE A 10 -7.59 9.38 -5.45
C ILE A 10 -8.79 8.61 -4.91
N ASP A 11 -8.92 7.36 -5.34
CA ASP A 11 -9.90 6.40 -4.84
C ASP A 11 -9.19 5.36 -3.95
N ILE A 12 -9.47 5.35 -2.66
CA ILE A 12 -8.88 4.42 -1.69
C ILE A 12 -9.86 3.28 -1.42
N ARG A 13 -9.44 2.05 -1.68
CA ARG A 13 -10.25 0.85 -1.50
C ARG A 13 -9.62 -0.11 -0.50
N ILE A 14 -10.47 -0.79 0.27
CA ILE A 14 -10.06 -1.94 1.07
C ILE A 14 -9.80 -3.11 0.11
N VAL A 15 -8.65 -3.75 0.23
CA VAL A 15 -8.29 -4.96 -0.50
C VAL A 15 -9.13 -6.11 0.05
N ASN A 16 -9.95 -6.70 -0.81
CA ASN A 16 -10.85 -7.79 -0.46
C ASN A 16 -10.85 -8.95 -1.48
N SER A 17 -9.88 -8.95 -2.41
CA SER A 17 -9.68 -10.02 -3.39
C SER A 17 -8.19 -10.30 -3.62
N PRO A 18 -7.83 -11.51 -4.08
CA PRO A 18 -6.46 -11.85 -4.45
C PRO A 18 -5.86 -10.91 -5.51
N GLU A 19 -6.67 -10.46 -6.46
CA GLU A 19 -6.24 -9.56 -7.54
C GLU A 19 -5.84 -8.20 -6.99
N MET A 20 -6.65 -7.63 -6.09
CA MET A 20 -6.32 -6.37 -5.42
C MET A 20 -5.08 -6.50 -4.53
N PHE A 21 -4.90 -7.64 -3.86
CA PHE A 21 -3.71 -7.91 -3.07
C PHE A 21 -2.47 -7.95 -3.96
N TYR A 22 -2.56 -8.60 -5.13
CA TYR A 22 -1.48 -8.62 -6.11
C TYR A 22 -1.14 -7.21 -6.64
N GLU A 23 -2.13 -6.37 -6.91
CA GLU A 23 -1.90 -4.96 -7.28
C GLU A 23 -1.21 -4.17 -6.16
N ALA A 24 -1.61 -4.38 -4.90
CA ALA A 24 -0.94 -3.80 -3.75
C ALA A 24 0.53 -4.24 -3.67
N MET A 25 0.81 -5.53 -3.90
CA MET A 25 2.18 -6.04 -3.89
C MET A 25 3.02 -5.47 -5.03
N LYS A 26 2.45 -5.19 -6.21
CA LYS A 26 3.17 -4.47 -7.29
C LYS A 26 3.62 -3.08 -6.86
N VAL A 27 2.76 -2.35 -6.17
CA VAL A 27 3.10 -1.02 -5.64
C VAL A 27 4.23 -1.14 -4.61
N ARG A 28 4.16 -2.11 -3.69
CA ARG A 28 5.22 -2.35 -2.71
C ARG A 28 6.53 -2.78 -3.36
N HIS A 29 6.45 -3.67 -4.35
CA HIS A 29 7.60 -4.16 -5.11
C HIS A 29 8.36 -2.99 -5.74
N ARG A 30 7.66 -2.17 -6.54
CA ARG A 30 8.26 -1.01 -7.19
C ARG A 30 8.99 -0.11 -6.19
N VAL A 31 8.37 0.21 -5.05
CA VAL A 31 9.02 1.13 -4.10
C VAL A 31 10.15 0.43 -3.33
N TYR A 32 9.89 -0.73 -2.71
CA TYR A 32 10.86 -1.36 -1.79
C TYR A 32 11.95 -2.17 -2.47
N ILE A 33 11.67 -2.74 -3.63
CA ILE A 33 12.65 -3.49 -4.40
C ILE A 33 13.25 -2.58 -5.48
N ASP A 34 12.44 -1.88 -6.28
CA ASP A 34 12.99 -1.14 -7.41
C ASP A 34 13.59 0.21 -7.03
N ASP A 35 12.85 1.04 -6.30
CA ASP A 35 13.26 2.43 -6.05
C ASP A 35 14.23 2.57 -4.87
N ILE A 36 13.90 2.02 -3.69
CA ILE A 36 14.70 2.22 -2.47
C ILE A 36 15.59 1.03 -2.06
N LYS A 37 15.47 -0.11 -2.74
CA LYS A 37 16.32 -1.31 -2.56
C LYS A 37 16.40 -1.80 -1.09
N TRP A 38 15.30 -1.67 -0.35
CA TRP A 38 15.24 -2.05 1.07
C TRP A 38 14.90 -3.53 1.25
N LEU A 39 14.01 -4.08 0.41
CA LEU A 39 13.56 -5.46 0.52
C LEU A 39 14.04 -6.29 -0.69
N THR A 40 13.92 -7.61 -0.53
CA THR A 40 14.07 -8.62 -1.58
C THR A 40 12.72 -9.25 -1.89
N GLU A 41 12.62 -10.00 -2.98
CA GLU A 41 11.39 -10.77 -3.30
C GLU A 41 10.94 -11.66 -2.14
N GLU A 42 11.89 -12.27 -1.43
CA GLU A 42 11.62 -13.16 -0.29
C GLU A 42 11.13 -12.42 0.97
N THR A 43 11.45 -11.13 1.10
CA THR A 43 11.13 -10.32 2.29
C THR A 43 10.06 -9.27 2.01
N LEU A 44 9.63 -9.14 0.76
CA LEU A 44 8.58 -8.22 0.37
C LEU A 44 7.25 -8.58 1.02
N ILE A 45 6.91 -9.86 1.06
CA ILE A 45 5.72 -10.39 1.73
C ILE A 45 6.17 -11.00 3.06
N ASP A 46 5.59 -10.53 4.16
CA ASP A 46 5.93 -10.99 5.51
C ASP A 46 4.74 -11.72 6.17
N LYS A 47 5.00 -12.27 7.36
CA LYS A 47 3.99 -13.00 8.15
C LYS A 47 2.78 -12.15 8.58
N TRP A 48 2.84 -10.83 8.42
CA TRP A 48 1.78 -9.92 8.82
C TRP A 48 0.80 -9.62 7.69
N ASP A 49 1.17 -9.94 6.45
CA ASP A 49 0.35 -9.62 5.28
C ASP A 49 -0.99 -10.38 5.26
N ASP A 50 -1.07 -11.55 5.89
CA ASP A 50 -2.33 -12.32 5.98
C ASP A 50 -3.26 -11.88 7.13
N VAL A 51 -2.77 -11.11 8.09
CA VAL A 51 -3.54 -10.70 9.29
C VAL A 51 -3.89 -9.22 9.31
N CYS A 52 -3.34 -8.43 8.39
CA CYS A 52 -3.63 -7.01 8.26
C CYS A 52 -4.77 -6.74 7.26
N VAL A 53 -5.48 -5.63 7.47
CA VAL A 53 -6.38 -5.07 6.45
C VAL A 53 -5.56 -4.22 5.50
N HIS A 54 -5.56 -4.53 4.20
CA HIS A 54 -4.83 -3.74 3.22
C HIS A 54 -5.73 -2.70 2.56
N PHE A 55 -5.13 -1.56 2.19
CA PHE A 55 -5.75 -0.54 1.36
C PHE A 55 -4.88 -0.29 0.15
N ILE A 56 -5.53 -0.01 -0.98
CA ILE A 56 -4.88 0.40 -2.21
C ILE A 56 -5.55 1.67 -2.73
N ALA A 57 -4.72 2.61 -3.15
CA ALA A 57 -5.15 3.88 -3.71
C ALA A 57 -4.97 3.83 -5.23
N TYR A 58 -6.00 4.23 -5.96
CA TYR A 58 -5.98 4.35 -7.40
C TYR A 58 -6.05 5.81 -7.84
N LYS A 59 -5.40 6.12 -8.95
CA LYS A 59 -5.58 7.37 -9.69
C LYS A 59 -5.84 7.01 -11.15
N GLN A 60 -6.98 7.44 -11.69
CA GLN A 60 -7.37 7.15 -13.08
C GLN A 60 -7.34 5.64 -13.43
N GLY A 61 -7.67 4.78 -12.46
CA GLY A 61 -7.68 3.32 -12.61
C GLY A 61 -6.35 2.63 -12.34
N GLU A 62 -5.25 3.38 -12.18
CA GLU A 62 -3.92 2.82 -11.91
C GLU A 62 -3.61 2.81 -10.41
N PRO A 63 -3.03 1.73 -9.86
CA PRO A 63 -2.64 1.68 -8.45
C PRO A 63 -1.40 2.56 -8.20
N VAL A 64 -1.50 3.51 -7.26
CA VAL A 64 -0.47 4.54 -7.00
C VAL A 64 0.09 4.51 -5.58
N ALA A 65 -0.62 3.89 -4.63
CA ALA A 65 -0.14 3.71 -3.27
C ALA A 65 -0.84 2.52 -2.61
N THR A 66 -0.20 1.92 -1.61
CA THR A 66 -0.79 0.86 -0.80
C THR A 66 -0.33 0.97 0.66
N ARG A 67 -1.16 0.44 1.56
CA ARG A 67 -0.97 0.43 3.01
C ARG A 67 -1.59 -0.80 3.64
N ARG A 68 -1.18 -1.09 4.86
CA ARG A 68 -1.87 -2.06 5.72
C ARG A 68 -2.19 -1.45 7.08
N LEU A 69 -3.34 -1.82 7.63
CA LEU A 69 -3.76 -1.60 9.00
C LEU A 69 -3.52 -2.89 9.78
N ASN A 70 -2.72 -2.80 10.82
CA ASN A 70 -2.53 -3.88 11.77
C ASN A 70 -3.31 -3.60 13.05
N GLU A 71 -3.89 -4.63 13.66
CA GLU A 71 -4.49 -4.54 14.98
C GLU A 71 -3.42 -4.84 16.04
N GLN A 72 -3.29 -3.93 17.01
CA GLN A 72 -2.36 -4.01 18.13
C GLN A 72 -3.17 -4.02 19.45
N PRO A 73 -2.59 -4.51 20.56
CA PRO A 73 -3.25 -4.44 21.87
C PRO A 73 -3.67 -3.02 22.28
N SER A 74 -2.99 -1.99 21.77
CA SER A 74 -3.25 -0.57 22.04
C SER A 74 -4.20 0.10 21.05
N GLY A 75 -4.68 -0.60 20.01
CA GLY A 75 -5.55 -0.05 18.97
C GLY A 75 -5.10 -0.44 17.56
N PHE A 76 -5.44 0.37 16.56
CA PHE A 76 -5.04 0.12 15.18
C PHE A 76 -3.81 0.95 14.79
N GLU A 77 -2.88 0.30 14.09
CA GLU A 77 -1.66 0.91 13.57
C GLU A 77 -1.67 0.87 12.04
N ILE A 78 -1.42 2.01 11.40
CA ILE A 78 -1.14 2.05 9.96
C ILE A 78 0.38 1.95 9.79
N GLU A 79 0.84 0.81 9.29
CA GLU A 79 2.27 0.56 9.09
C GLU A 79 2.75 0.98 7.69
N GLN A 80 4.06 1.31 7.62
CA GLN A 80 4.84 1.67 6.42
C GLN A 80 4.52 3.08 5.85
N TYR A 81 5.38 3.68 5.01
CA TYR A 81 5.09 4.87 4.17
C TYR A 81 5.49 4.59 2.72
N MET A 82 4.69 4.99 1.73
CA MET A 82 4.82 4.69 0.31
C MET A 82 3.90 5.57 -0.53
N VAL A 83 4.53 6.30 -1.43
CA VAL A 83 3.91 7.05 -2.52
C VAL A 83 4.72 6.66 -3.75
N VAL A 84 4.07 6.17 -4.80
CA VAL A 84 4.72 6.10 -6.10
C VAL A 84 4.68 7.51 -6.67
N SER A 85 5.85 8.14 -6.83
CA SER A 85 5.92 9.40 -7.60
C SER A 85 5.60 9.06 -9.05
N ILE A 86 4.49 9.62 -9.54
CA ILE A 86 4.11 9.63 -10.95
C ILE A 86 4.74 10.85 -11.61
#